data_AF-A0A354ZGJ6-F1
#
_entry.id   AF-A0A354ZGJ6-F1
#
_cell.length_a   1.000
_cell.length_b   1.000
_cell.length_c   1.000
_cell.angle_alpha   90.00
_cell.angle_beta   90.00
_cell.angle_gamma   90.00
#
_symmetry.space_group_name_H-M   'P 1'
#
loop_
_entity.id
_entity.type
_entity.pdbx_description
1 polymer ?
#
loop_
_entity_poly.entity_id
_entity_poly.type
_entity_poly.pdbx_seq_one_letter_code
_entity_poly.pdbx_strand_id
1 'polypeptide(L)' 'MKILLHSCCAPCTTYCLNTLRADGHEVSGYFFNPNIHPYTEFRRRLDTFREYCSAVRHDATIDETYGLR' A
#
# COMPACT_ATOMS: atom_id res chain seq x y z
N MET A 1 0.37 13.70 -13.54
CA MET A 1 -0.22 12.47 -14.14
C MET A 1 -1.00 11.72 -13.07
N LYS A 2 -1.89 10.80 -13.46
CA LYS A 2 -2.54 9.87 -12.51
C LYS A 2 -1.70 8.60 -12.41
N ILE A 3 -1.32 8.22 -11.20
CA ILE A 3 -0.43 7.08 -10.93
C ILE A 3 -1.10 6.14 -9.94
N LEU A 4 -1.11 4.86 -10.29
CA LEU A 4 -1.47 3.78 -9.38
C LEU A 4 -0.21 3.18 -8.77
N LEU A 5 -0.01 3.36 -7.47
CA LEU A 5 1.14 2.87 -6.72
C LEU A 5 0.83 1.51 -6.10
N HIS A 6 1.33 0.45 -6.72
CA HIS A 6 1.29 -0.89 -6.14
C HIS A 6 2.20 -0.99 -4.91
N SER A 7 1.69 -1.59 -3.83
CA SER A 7 2.39 -1.71 -2.55
C SER A 7 2.08 -3.04 -1.87
N CYS A 8 3.08 -3.63 -1.20
CA CYS A 8 2.91 -4.85 -0.39
C CYS A 8 3.02 -4.59 1.13
N CYS A 9 3.36 -3.36 1.54
CA CYS A 9 3.42 -2.89 2.92
C CYS A 9 3.54 -1.35 2.97
N ALA A 10 3.32 -0.74 4.14
CA ALA A 10 3.44 0.72 4.31
C ALA A 10 4.84 1.28 3.95
N PRO A 11 5.98 0.67 4.36
CA PRO A 11 7.30 1.19 4.01
C PRO A 11 7.52 1.34 2.50
N CYS A 12 7.03 0.41 1.68
CA CYS A 12 7.12 0.51 0.21
C CYS A 12 6.39 1.72 -0.36
N THR A 13 5.36 2.20 0.33
CA THR A 13 4.55 3.34 -0.08
C THR A 13 5.16 4.67 0.38
N THR A 14 5.81 4.70 1.54
CA THR A 14 6.22 5.95 2.22
C THR A 14 7.04 6.91 1.33
N TYR A 15 8.24 6.50 0.93
CA TYR A 15 9.14 7.32 0.13
C TYR A 15 8.54 7.61 -1.26
N CYS A 16 8.03 6.57 -1.94
CA CYS A 16 7.46 6.70 -3.29
C CYS A 16 6.31 7.69 -3.33
N LEU A 17 5.37 7.60 -2.39
CA LEU A 17 4.23 8.50 -2.31
C LEU A 17 4.67 9.95 -2.11
N ASN A 18 5.63 10.18 -1.21
CA ASN A 18 6.14 11.52 -0.93
C ASN A 18 6.80 12.14 -2.16
N THR A 19 7.69 11.40 -2.82
CA THR A 19 8.39 11.88 -4.04
C THR A 19 7.39 12.15 -5.17
N LEU A 20 6.49 11.21 -5.45
CA LEU A 20 5.51 11.37 -6.54
C LEU A 20 4.53 12.53 -6.28
N ARG A 21 4.12 12.75 -5.03
CA ARG A 21 3.30 13.90 -4.66
C ARG A 21 4.09 15.22 -4.78
N ALA A 22 5.36 15.23 -4.38
CA ALA A 22 6.23 16.40 -4.53
C ALA A 22 6.44 16.78 -6.00
N ASP A 23 6.47 15.80 -6.90
CA ASP A 23 6.53 15.98 -8.36
C ASP A 23 5.16 16.38 -8.97
N GLY A 24 4.14 16.63 -8.14
CA GLY A 24 2.82 17.10 -8.57
C GLY A 24 1.93 16.03 -9.19
N HIS A 25 2.15 14.75 -8.88
CA HIS A 25 1.31 13.66 -9.39
C HIS A 25 0.09 13.38 -8.49
N GLU A 26 -1.01 12.97 -9.12
CA GLU A 26 -2.19 12.42 -8.44
C GLU A 26 -1.93 10.92 -8.25
N VAL A 27 -1.76 10.48 -7.00
CA VAL A 27 -1.35 9.11 -6.67
C VAL A 27 -2.44 8.41 -5.88
N SER A 28 -2.90 7.26 -6.37
CA SER A 28 -3.73 6.30 -5.63
C SER A 28 -2.93 5.03 -5.34
N GLY A 29 -3.25 4.37 -4.23
CA GLY A 29 -2.56 3.16 -3.78
C GLY A 29 -3.28 1.87 -4.21
N TYR A 30 -2.52 0.79 -4.32
CA TYR A 30 -3.06 -0.57 -4.45
C TYR A 30 -2.28 -1.54 -3.56
N PHE A 31 -2.91 -2.09 -2.52
CA PHE A 31 -2.31 -3.13 -1.68
C PHE A 31 -2.59 -4.51 -2.26
N PHE A 32 -1.54 -5.23 -2.67
CA PHE A 32 -1.63 -6.62 -3.13
C PHE A 32 -0.28 -7.31 -3.03
N ASN A 33 -0.24 -8.50 -2.43
CA ASN A 33 0.87 -9.45 -2.60
C ASN A 33 0.43 -10.84 -2.10
N PRO A 34 0.19 -11.81 -3.00
CA PRO A 34 -0.30 -13.13 -2.63
C PRO A 34 0.78 -13.99 -1.93
N ASN A 35 2.05 -13.57 -2.00
CA ASN A 35 3.19 -14.33 -1.49
C ASN A 35 3.56 -13.94 -0.05
N ILE A 36 2.80 -13.08 0.63
CA ILE A 36 3.08 -12.74 2.03
C ILE A 36 2.71 -13.93 2.91
N HIS A 37 3.69 -14.50 3.60
CA HIS A 37 3.52 -15.61 4.51
C HIS A 37 4.46 -15.42 5.71
N PRO A 38 4.11 -15.84 6.94
CA PRO A 38 2.82 -16.40 7.39
C PRO A 38 1.63 -15.44 7.32
N TYR A 39 0.41 -15.94 7.52
CA TYR A 39 -0.82 -15.12 7.59
C TYR A 39 -0.70 -13.97 8.60
N THR A 40 0.02 -14.18 9.70
CA THR A 40 0.28 -13.16 10.71
C THR A 40 1.08 -11.98 10.14
N GLU A 41 2.05 -12.22 9.24
CA GLU A 41 2.78 -11.16 8.55
C GLU A 41 1.91 -10.45 7.51
N PHE A 42 1.05 -11.19 6.78
CA PHE A 42 0.06 -10.60 5.87
C PHE A 42 -0.84 -9.60 6.61
N ARG A 43 -1.42 -10.05 7.73
CA ARG A 43 -2.26 -9.21 8.60
C ARG A 43 -1.51 -7.99 9.11
N ARG A 44 -0.29 -8.19 9.64
CA ARG A 44 0.54 -7.09 10.13
C ARG A 44 0.79 -6.03 9.05
N ARG A 45 1.18 -6.45 7.84
CA ARG A 45 1.47 -5.54 6.72
C ARG A 45 0.22 -4.82 6.23
N LEU A 46 -0.91 -5.53 6.13
CA LEU A 46 -2.20 -4.98 5.75
C LEU A 46 -2.65 -3.91 6.75
N ASP A 47 -2.62 -4.22 8.05
CA ASP A 47 -3.07 -3.29 9.09
C ASP A 47 -2.14 -2.07 9.18
N THR A 48 -0.82 -2.27 9.10
CA THR A 48 0.15 -1.16 9.04
C THR A 48 -0.06 -0.28 7.79
N PHE A 49 -0.36 -0.89 6.63
CA PHE A 49 -0.64 -0.15 5.40
C PHE A 49 -1.89 0.71 5.52
N ARG A 50 -2.98 0.18 6.10
CA ARG A 50 -4.21 0.95 6.37
C ARG A 50 -3.97 2.12 7.30
N GLU A 51 -3.28 1.89 8.41
CA GLU A 51 -2.93 2.92 9.39
C GLU A 51 -2.13 4.04 8.72
N TYR A 52 -1.13 3.68 7.92
CA TYR A 52 -0.34 4.65 7.18
C TYR A 52 -1.19 5.44 6.18
N CYS A 53 -1.98 4.79 5.33
CA CYS A 53 -2.83 5.46 4.35
C CYS A 53 -3.82 6.43 5.01
N SER A 54 -4.40 6.06 6.14
CA SER A 54 -5.27 6.93 6.94
C SER A 54 -4.49 8.16 7.45
N ALA A 55 -3.32 7.94 8.06
CA ALA A 55 -2.50 9.00 8.63
C ALA A 55 -2.06 10.05 7.60
N VAL A 56 -1.75 9.64 6.37
CA VAL A 56 -1.28 10.55 5.29
C VAL A 56 -2.39 10.94 4.30
N ARG A 57 -3.65 10.60 4.59
CA ARG A 57 -4.81 10.81 3.72
C ARG A 57 -4.52 10.37 2.28
N HIS A 58 -4.12 9.11 2.13
CA HIS A 58 -3.86 8.49 0.84
C HIS A 58 -4.96 7.49 0.51
N ASP A 59 -5.65 7.73 -0.59
CA ASP A 59 -6.64 6.81 -1.12
C ASP A 59 -5.96 5.56 -1.68
N ALA A 60 -6.46 4.39 -1.32
CA ALA A 60 -5.90 3.11 -1.75
C ALA A 60 -6.97 2.02 -1.82
N THR A 61 -6.94 1.26 -2.91
CA THR A 61 -7.69 0.01 -3.03
C THR A 61 -6.93 -1.10 -2.34
N ILE A 62 -7.61 -1.90 -1.51
CA ILE A 62 -6.98 -2.94 -0.70
C ILE A 62 -7.55 -4.30 -1.09
N ASP A 63 -6.69 -5.20 -1.58
CA ASP A 63 -7.02 -6.61 -1.73
C ASP A 63 -6.64 -7.37 -0.45
N GLU A 64 -7.65 -7.80 0.29
CA GLU A 64 -7.53 -8.52 1.56
C GLU A 64 -7.45 -10.04 1.39
N THR A 65 -7.46 -10.52 0.13
CA THR A 65 -7.42 -11.94 -0.17
C THR A 65 -6.08 -12.53 0.24
N TYR A 66 -6.09 -13.48 1.18
CA TYR A 66 -4.91 -14.27 1.50
C TYR A 66 -4.64 -15.30 0.40
N GLY A 67 -4.02 -14.85 -0.69
CA GLY A 67 -3.90 -15.57 -1.96
C GLY A 67 -2.78 -16.62 -2.04
N LEU A 68 -2.32 -17.18 -0.92
CA LEU A 68 -1.28 -18.22 -0.92
C LEU A 68 -1.82 -19.45 -1.66
N ARG A 69 -1.16 -19.84 -2.76
CA ARG A 69 -1.53 -20.97 -3.63
C ARG A 69 -0.32 -21.79 -3.98
#